data_AF-A0A3B8HT97-F1
#
_entry.id   AF-A0A3B8HT97-F1
#
_cell.length_a   1.000
_cell.length_b   1.000
_cell.length_c   1.000
_cell.angle_alpha   90.00
_cell.angle_beta   90.00
_cell.angle_gamma   90.00
#
_symmetry.space_group_name_H-M   'P 1'
#
loop_
_entity.id
_entity.type
_entity.pdbx_description
1 polymer ?
#
loop_
_entity_poly.entity_id
_entity_poly.type
_entity_poly.pdbx_seq_one_letter_code
_entity_poly.pdbx_strand_id
1 'polypeptide(L)' 'MERIAVLSDVHGNQEAFEAVLKALSAEDVRHIVHLGDLVGYNANPRECLQIARRSEFTSVLGNHDLAILEPHTAE' A
#
# COMPACT_ATOMS: atom_id res chain seq x y z
N MET A 1 -1.65 23.42 9.24
CA MET A 1 -1.19 22.17 9.88
C MET A 1 -1.07 21.15 8.78
N GLU A 2 0.04 20.43 8.67
CA GLU A 2 0.23 19.45 7.60
C GLU A 2 -0.67 18.23 7.84
N ARG A 3 -1.36 17.76 6.80
CA ARG A 3 -2.15 16.53 6.87
C ARG A 3 -1.34 15.36 6.32
N ILE A 4 -1.37 14.26 7.05
CA ILE A 4 -0.73 13.01 6.70
C ILE A 4 -1.82 11.95 6.57
N ALA A 5 -1.84 11.22 5.46
CA ALA A 5 -2.66 10.03 5.31
C ALA A 5 -1.86 8.80 5.71
N VAL A 6 -2.50 7.91 6.46
CA VAL A 6 -1.92 6.62 6.86
C VAL A 6 -2.76 5.51 6.23
N LEU A 7 -2.08 4.60 5.55
CA LEU A 7 -2.63 3.45 4.82
C LEU A 7 -1.96 2.18 5.33
N SER A 8 -2.62 1.04 5.21
CA SER A 8 -2.06 -0.26 5.60
C SER A 8 -2.83 -1.39 4.90
N ASP A 9 -2.20 -2.57 4.81
CA ASP A 9 -2.86 -3.85 4.51
C ASP A 9 -3.69 -3.82 3.21
N VAL A 10 -3.12 -3.28 2.13
CA VAL A 10 -3.78 -3.29 0.82
C VAL A 10 -3.98 -4.72 0.32
N HIS A 11 -3.02 -5.61 0.59
CA HIS A 11 -3.07 -7.03 0.25
C HIS A 11 -3.56 -7.30 -1.19
N GLY A 12 -2.96 -6.64 -2.18
CA GLY A 12 -3.31 -6.86 -3.58
C GLY A 12 -4.74 -6.47 -3.99
N ASN A 13 -5.47 -5.72 -3.16
CA ASN A 13 -6.81 -5.22 -3.48
C ASN A 13 -6.70 -3.89 -4.26
N GLN A 14 -6.58 -4.01 -5.58
CA GLN A 14 -6.39 -2.87 -6.47
C GLN A 14 -7.56 -1.89 -6.39
N GLU A 15 -8.80 -2.38 -6.42
CA GLU A 15 -9.99 -1.55 -6.46
C GLU A 15 -10.13 -0.70 -5.19
N ALA A 16 -9.89 -1.29 -4.03
CA ALA A 16 -9.90 -0.55 -2.76
C ALA A 16 -8.76 0.48 -2.73
N PHE A 17 -7.58 0.11 -3.21
CA PHE A 17 -6.42 1.00 -3.19
C PHE A 17 -6.63 2.24 -4.05
N GLU A 18 -7.10 2.06 -5.29
CA GLU A 18 -7.43 3.18 -6.20
C GLU A 18 -8.54 4.06 -5.63
N ALA A 19 -9.58 3.45 -5.02
CA ALA A 19 -10.66 4.20 -4.40
C ALA A 19 -10.17 5.09 -3.25
N VAL A 20 -9.28 4.58 -2.40
CA VAL A 20 -8.71 5.34 -1.29
C VAL A 20 -7.79 6.44 -1.80
N LEU A 21 -6.89 6.17 -2.75
CA LEU A 21 -6.02 7.20 -3.32
C LEU A 21 -6.83 8.31 -4.01
N LYS A 22 -7.93 7.96 -4.68
CA LYS A 22 -8.85 8.94 -5.24
C LYS A 22 -9.51 9.79 -4.16
N ALA A 23 -9.96 9.18 -3.06
CA ALA A 23 -10.51 9.93 -1.92
C ALA A 23 -9.47 10.89 -1.33
N LEU A 24 -8.22 10.44 -1.17
CA LEU A 24 -7.12 11.26 -0.65
C LEU A 24 -6.76 12.43 -1.58
N SER A 25 -6.93 12.28 -2.91
CA SER A 25 -6.67 13.37 -3.86
C SER A 25 -7.62 14.57 -3.70
N ALA A 26 -8.77 14.39 -3.05
CA ALA A 26 -9.70 15.46 -2.74
C ALA A 26 -9.35 16.18 -1.42
N GLU A 27 -8.38 15.67 -0.67
CA GLU A 27 -7.91 16.20 0.60
C GLU A 27 -6.57 16.94 0.44
N ASP A 28 -6.30 17.92 1.29
CA ASP A 28 -5.01 18.64 1.34
C ASP A 28 -3.92 17.81 2.06
N VAL A 29 -3.75 16.55 1.63
CA VAL A 29 -2.75 15.61 2.17
C VAL A 29 -1.40 15.89 1.55
N ARG A 30 -0.40 16.17 2.39
CA ARG A 30 0.98 16.40 1.95
C ARG A 30 1.84 15.14 1.91
N HIS A 31 1.52 14.18 2.77
CA HIS A 31 2.31 12.96 2.92
C HIS A 31 1.40 11.76 3.06
N ILE A 32 1.75 10.68 2.36
CA ILE A 32 1.11 9.38 2.50
C ILE A 32 2.14 8.42 3.09
N VAL A 33 1.76 7.76 4.17
CA VAL A 33 2.55 6.72 4.84
C VAL A 33 1.80 5.39 4.75
N HIS A 34 2.45 4.35 4.26
CA HIS A 34 1.94 3.00 4.17
C HIS A 34 2.64 2.10 5.18
N LEU A 35 1.87 1.35 5.97
CA LEU A 35 2.41 0.55 7.08
C LEU A 35 2.84 -0.86 6.68
N GLY A 36 2.83 -1.18 5.38
CA GLY A 36 3.23 -2.48 4.84
C GLY A 36 2.04 -3.33 4.42
N ASP A 37 2.34 -4.55 3.97
CA ASP A 37 1.37 -5.54 3.50
C ASP A 37 0.62 -5.06 2.25
N LEU A 38 1.41 -4.60 1.28
CA LEU A 38 0.90 -4.17 -0.02
C LEU A 38 0.47 -5.37 -0.88
N VAL A 39 1.16 -6.50 -0.71
CA VAL A 39 0.89 -7.76 -1.42
C VAL A 39 0.35 -8.84 -0.48
N GLY A 40 0.01 -10.00 -1.04
CA GLY A 40 -0.63 -11.10 -0.31
C GLY A 40 -2.16 -11.12 -0.50
N TYR A 41 -2.78 -12.27 -0.21
CA TYR A 41 -4.22 -12.55 -0.26
C TYR A 41 -4.98 -12.33 -1.59
N ASN A 42 -5.11 -11.10 -2.10
CA ASN A 42 -6.01 -10.80 -3.23
C ASN A 42 -5.33 -10.88 -4.61
N ALA A 43 -6.12 -10.66 -5.66
CA ALA A 43 -5.82 -11.06 -7.02
C ALA A 43 -4.81 -10.16 -7.75
N ASN A 44 -4.58 -8.92 -7.30
CA ASN A 44 -3.87 -7.89 -8.07
C ASN A 44 -2.63 -7.30 -7.37
N PRO A 45 -1.69 -8.13 -6.87
CA PRO A 45 -0.50 -7.63 -6.18
C PRO A 45 0.44 -6.84 -7.11
N ARG A 46 0.49 -7.21 -8.41
CA ARG A 46 1.33 -6.52 -9.40
C ARG A 46 0.84 -5.10 -9.64
N GLU A 47 -0.46 -4.94 -9.81
CA GLU A 47 -1.10 -3.65 -10.06
C GLU A 47 -0.97 -2.75 -8.82
N CYS A 48 -1.16 -3.30 -7.62
CA CYS A 48 -0.90 -2.57 -6.37
C CYS A 48 0.55 -2.09 -6.26
N LEU A 49 1.53 -2.92 -6.62
CA LEU A 49 2.94 -2.50 -6.68
C LEU A 49 3.20 -1.40 -7.72
N GLN A 50 2.52 -1.44 -8.86
CA GLN A 50 2.65 -0.40 -9.89
C GLN A 50 2.05 0.93 -9.44
N ILE A 51 0.89 0.90 -8.79
CA ILE A 51 0.26 2.07 -8.18
C ILE A 51 1.21 2.64 -7.12
N ALA A 52 1.72 1.78 -6.24
CA ALA A 52 2.62 2.17 -5.17
C ALA A 52 3.87 2.92 -5.65
N ARG A 53 4.48 2.42 -6.72
CA ARG A 53 5.66 3.05 -7.34
C ARG A 53 5.35 4.41 -7.98
N ARG A 54 4.10 4.67 -8.37
CA ARG A 54 3.70 5.94 -9.01
C ARG A 54 3.23 7.00 -8.01
N SER A 55 2.70 6.58 -6.86
CA SER A 55 2.02 7.47 -5.90
C SER A 55 2.94 8.11 -4.85
N GLU A 56 4.27 7.92 -4.94
CA GLU A 56 5.28 8.54 -4.06
C GLU A 56 4.96 8.52 -2.55
N PHE A 57 4.55 7.38 -1.99
CA PHE A 57 4.36 7.25 -0.54
C PHE A 57 5.54 6.56 0.15
N THR A 58 5.72 6.89 1.42
CA THR A 58 6.70 6.21 2.28
C THR A 58 6.09 4.93 2.80
N SER A 59 6.71 3.78 2.55
CA SER A 59 6.25 2.48 3.06
C SER A 59 7.30 1.84 3.96
N VAL A 60 6.84 1.20 5.04
CA VAL A 60 7.64 0.15 5.71
C VAL A 60 7.34 -1.21 5.07
N LEU A 61 8.16 -2.21 5.37
CA LEU A 61 8.00 -3.58 4.88
C LEU A 61 7.09 -4.36 5.84
N GLY A 62 5.95 -4.83 5.36
CA GLY A 62 5.05 -5.71 6.12
C GLY A 62 5.51 -7.18 6.08
N ASN A 63 4.92 -8.05 6.90
CA ASN A 63 5.29 -9.47 6.94
C ASN A 63 4.90 -10.20 5.66
N HIS A 64 3.77 -9.86 5.04
CA HIS A 64 3.37 -10.46 3.77
C HIS A 64 4.25 -9.96 2.61
N ASP A 65 4.74 -8.72 2.67
CA ASP A 65 5.74 -8.23 1.73
C ASP A 65 7.09 -8.98 1.90
N LEU A 66 7.54 -9.14 3.15
CA LEU A 66 8.78 -9.85 3.49
C LEU A 66 8.72 -11.31 3.05
N ALA A 67 7.60 -11.99 3.26
CA ALA A 67 7.40 -13.38 2.86
C ALA A 67 7.60 -13.63 1.35
N ILE A 68 7.46 -12.61 0.50
CA ILE A 68 7.80 -12.75 -0.94
C ILE A 68 9.32 -12.87 -1.16
N LEU A 69 10.11 -12.17 -0.34
CA LEU A 69 11.57 -12.19 -0.38
C LEU A 69 12.13 -13.39 0.39
N GLU A 70 11.46 -13.74 1.48
CA GLU A 70 11.82 -14.80 2.42
C GLU A 70 10.64 -15.77 2.60
N PRO A 71 10.40 -16.70 1.65
CA PRO A 71 9.20 -17.57 1.67
C PRO A 71 9.03 -18.45 2.92
N HIS A 72 10.09 -18.61 3.71
CA HIS A 72 10.08 -19.37 4.95
C HIS A 72 9.51 -18.56 6.14
N THR A 73 9.30 -17.26 5.99
CA THR A 73 8.66 -16.39 6.99
C THR A 73 7.16 -16.17 6.70
N ALA A 74 6.60 -16.88 5.73
CA ALA A 74 5.16 -16.86 5.45
C ALA A 74 4.43 -17.57 6.60
N GLU A 75 3.91 -16.78 7.55
CA GLU A 75 2.96 -17.23 8.58
C GLU A 75 1.50 -17.16 8.08
#